data_AF-N2IU72-F1
#
_entry.id   AF-N2IU72-F1
#
_cell.length_a   1.000
_cell.length_b   1.000
_cell.length_c   1.000
_cell.angle_alpha   90.00
_cell.angle_beta   90.00
_cell.angle_gamma   90.00
#
_symmetry.space_group_name_H-M   'P 1'
#
loop_
_entity.id
_entity.type
_entity.pdbx_description
1 polymer ?
#
loop_
_entity_poly.entity_id
_entity_poly.type
_entity_poly.pdbx_seq_one_letter_code
_entity_poly.pdbx_strand_id
1 'polypeptide(L)'
;MSDEEVTENTLDQASGNASEVAGAEPKSAMVEAVQPAVDQVVEGKTAEKRRQTIGEAVTALTETKNALAALDEKDTTKALDALAQVTGKLELLLARSPRLALAPVDVQTVVHDIFAGADTIEAILDEAENALKHGEVQKARHLLSGVASEIVITTTSLPLATYPKAISAVAPLIDQGKIDEAKAALQAVLGTLVSSSVVIPLPVERARAMLKEAESLVEKSDRSAEEDKRLGALLDDARKQLEMAELLGYGRMKKDFKDIYDQIKSVKEKAKSGQSGKGFFDDIMATFRSLFDHKEDGSLPQTDADKSRQHGGK
;
A
#
# COMPACT_ATOMS: atom_id res chain seq x y z
N MET A 1 -12.23 -33.14 -45.09
CA MET A 1 -13.14 -33.44 -43.98
C MET A 1 -12.34 -34.08 -42.88
N SER A 2 -11.93 -33.26 -41.91
CA SER A 2 -11.54 -33.66 -40.56
C SER A 2 -11.15 -32.37 -39.86
N ASP A 3 -12.04 -31.96 -38.97
CA ASP A 3 -12.10 -30.68 -38.27
C ASP A 3 -10.92 -30.48 -37.32
N GLU A 4 -10.52 -29.23 -37.22
CA GLU A 4 -9.47 -28.70 -36.35
C GLU A 4 -10.20 -27.98 -35.21
N GLU A 5 -10.20 -28.56 -34.01
CA GLU A 5 -10.76 -27.93 -32.81
C GLU A 5 -9.61 -27.42 -31.92
N VAL A 6 -9.67 -26.11 -31.69
CA VAL A 6 -8.70 -25.25 -31.03
C VAL A 6 -8.78 -25.43 -29.51
N THR A 7 -7.65 -25.73 -28.86
CA THR A 7 -7.52 -25.65 -27.40
C THR A 7 -6.84 -24.36 -26.95
N GLU A 8 -7.37 -23.83 -25.85
CA GLU A 8 -7.12 -22.54 -25.21
C GLU A 8 -5.65 -22.22 -24.91
N ASN A 9 -5.33 -20.94 -25.11
CA ASN A 9 -4.03 -20.33 -24.88
C ASN A 9 -3.91 -19.85 -23.43
N THR A 10 -3.22 -20.61 -22.58
CA THR A 10 -2.72 -20.17 -21.27
C THR A 10 -1.57 -19.18 -21.46
N LEU A 11 -1.77 -17.94 -21.01
CA LEU A 11 -0.74 -16.91 -20.90
C LEU A 11 0.15 -17.20 -19.70
N ASP A 12 1.34 -17.73 -19.96
CA ASP A 12 2.44 -17.82 -19.02
C ASP A 12 3.57 -16.87 -19.46
N GLN A 13 4.17 -16.24 -18.45
CA GLN A 13 5.50 -15.60 -18.41
C GLN A 13 5.73 -14.22 -19.02
N ALA A 14 5.86 -13.24 -18.11
CA ALA A 14 7.02 -12.33 -18.10
C ALA A 14 7.27 -11.82 -16.66
N SER A 15 7.89 -12.66 -15.81
CA SER A 15 8.59 -12.21 -14.61
C SER A 15 10.07 -12.49 -14.82
N GLY A 16 10.83 -11.47 -15.20
CA GLY A 16 12.25 -11.55 -15.48
C GLY A 16 13.06 -10.75 -14.46
N ASN A 17 13.97 -11.45 -13.80
CA ASN A 17 15.00 -11.00 -12.84
C ASN A 17 14.58 -10.76 -11.39
N ALA A 18 14.25 -11.86 -10.70
CA ALA A 18 14.58 -11.99 -9.29
C ALA A 18 15.98 -12.62 -9.17
N SER A 19 16.93 -11.93 -8.54
CA SER A 19 18.10 -12.60 -7.97
C SER A 19 17.60 -13.60 -6.94
N GLU A 20 18.03 -14.86 -7.05
CA GLU A 20 17.75 -15.91 -6.07
C GLU A 20 18.23 -15.48 -4.69
N VAL A 21 17.30 -15.01 -3.86
CA VAL A 21 17.48 -15.06 -2.41
C VAL A 21 17.23 -16.51 -2.03
N ALA A 22 18.29 -17.23 -1.65
CA ALA A 22 18.15 -18.52 -1.00
C ALA A 22 17.35 -18.33 0.29
N GLY A 23 16.12 -18.86 0.36
CA GLY A 23 15.34 -18.91 1.61
C GLY A 23 13.86 -18.53 1.53
N ALA A 24 13.13 -18.94 0.48
CA ALA A 24 11.66 -18.91 0.56
C ALA A 24 11.20 -20.05 1.50
N GLU A 25 10.83 -19.71 2.73
CA GLU A 25 10.24 -20.63 3.70
C GLU A 25 8.75 -20.87 3.39
N PRO A 26 8.21 -22.07 3.68
CA PRO A 26 6.79 -22.32 3.48
C PRO A 26 5.94 -21.47 4.42
N LYS A 27 4.79 -20.98 3.91
CA LYS A 27 3.77 -20.34 4.75
C LYS A 27 3.28 -21.31 5.81
N SER A 28 2.96 -20.80 7.00
CA SER A 28 2.26 -21.62 7.98
C SER A 28 0.84 -21.92 7.51
N ALA A 29 0.28 -23.05 7.94
CA ALA A 29 -1.10 -23.41 7.61
C ALA A 29 -2.12 -22.36 8.07
N MET A 30 -1.84 -21.61 9.15
CA MET A 30 -2.72 -20.52 9.60
C MET A 30 -2.62 -19.31 8.68
N VAL A 31 -1.43 -18.97 8.19
CA VAL A 31 -1.25 -17.88 7.21
C VAL A 31 -2.00 -18.19 5.93
N GLU A 32 -1.91 -19.42 5.42
CA GLU A 32 -2.67 -19.86 4.25
C GLU A 32 -4.19 -19.82 4.50
N ALA A 33 -4.63 -20.28 5.68
CA ALA A 33 -6.04 -20.30 6.04
C ALA A 33 -6.68 -18.90 6.09
N VAL A 34 -5.93 -17.87 6.51
CA VAL A 34 -6.46 -16.50 6.59
C VAL A 34 -6.20 -15.67 5.33
N GLN A 35 -5.50 -16.20 4.33
CA GLN A 35 -5.18 -15.47 3.10
C GLN A 35 -6.43 -14.87 2.41
N PRO A 36 -7.56 -15.59 2.25
CA PRO A 36 -8.76 -15.02 1.64
C PRO A 36 -9.31 -13.80 2.40
N ALA A 37 -9.18 -13.78 3.73
CA ALA A 37 -9.62 -12.64 4.55
C ALA A 37 -8.70 -11.43 4.35
N VAL A 38 -7.39 -11.66 4.19
CA VAL A 38 -6.42 -10.61 3.88
C VAL A 38 -6.67 -10.03 2.48
N ASP A 39 -6.91 -10.88 1.49
CA ASP A 39 -7.20 -10.46 0.11
C ASP A 39 -8.45 -9.58 0.05
N GLN A 40 -9.50 -9.91 0.80
CA GLN A 40 -10.69 -9.06 0.92
C GLN A 40 -10.40 -7.68 1.52
N VAL A 41 -9.48 -7.58 2.49
CA VAL A 41 -9.05 -6.29 3.04
C VAL A 41 -8.33 -5.47 1.96
N VAL A 42 -7.48 -6.11 1.16
CA VAL A 42 -6.77 -5.46 0.05
C VAL A 42 -7.74 -4.91 -0.99
N GLU A 43 -8.66 -5.76 -1.44
CA GLU A 43 -9.68 -5.40 -2.42
C GLU A 43 -10.56 -4.27 -1.88
N GLY A 44 -10.99 -4.37 -0.63
CA GLY A 44 -11.82 -3.36 0.04
C GLY A 44 -11.15 -1.99 0.08
N LYS A 45 -9.89 -1.92 0.57
CA LYS A 45 -9.12 -0.66 0.67
C LYS A 45 -8.80 -0.10 -0.72
N THR A 46 -8.43 -0.95 -1.68
CA THR A 46 -8.17 -0.53 -3.07
C THR A 46 -9.44 0.01 -3.72
N ALA A 47 -10.58 -0.66 -3.55
CA ALA A 47 -11.86 -0.24 -4.10
C ALA A 47 -12.33 1.08 -3.46
N GLU A 48 -12.09 1.29 -2.17
CA GLU A 48 -12.36 2.56 -1.49
C GLU A 48 -11.57 3.71 -2.13
N LYS A 49 -10.26 3.53 -2.34
CA LYS A 49 -9.43 4.54 -3.02
C LYS A 49 -9.87 4.78 -4.46
N ARG A 50 -10.21 3.73 -5.19
CA ARG A 50 -10.69 3.87 -6.57
C ARG A 50 -12.00 4.67 -6.65
N ARG A 51 -12.91 4.52 -5.68
CA ARG A 51 -14.13 5.34 -5.57
C ARG A 51 -13.85 6.83 -5.31
N GLN A 52 -12.66 7.19 -4.82
CA GLN A 52 -12.25 8.58 -4.60
C GLN A 52 -11.70 9.25 -5.87
N THR A 53 -11.47 8.49 -6.95
CA THR A 53 -11.10 9.07 -8.25
C THR A 53 -12.17 10.01 -8.77
N ILE A 54 -11.74 11.11 -9.37
CA ILE A 54 -12.63 12.16 -9.85
C ILE A 54 -12.69 12.09 -11.37
N GLY A 55 -13.87 11.76 -11.90
CA GLY A 55 -14.06 11.55 -13.34
C GLY A 55 -13.58 12.72 -14.20
N GLU A 56 -13.87 13.97 -13.81
CA GLU A 56 -13.39 15.14 -14.55
C GLU A 56 -11.85 15.25 -14.57
N ALA A 57 -11.20 14.90 -13.45
CA ALA A 57 -9.75 14.88 -13.35
C ALA A 57 -9.13 13.74 -14.16
N VAL A 58 -9.76 12.56 -14.18
CA VAL A 58 -9.36 11.42 -15.02
C VAL A 58 -9.42 11.82 -16.49
N THR A 59 -10.53 12.42 -16.94
CA THR A 59 -10.65 12.94 -18.30
C THR A 59 -9.60 13.99 -18.60
N ALA A 60 -9.36 14.94 -17.69
CA ALA A 60 -8.33 15.97 -17.86
C ALA A 60 -6.92 15.36 -18.04
N LEU A 61 -6.57 14.31 -17.29
CA LEU A 61 -5.29 13.61 -17.47
C LEU A 61 -5.23 12.90 -18.83
N THR A 62 -6.30 12.19 -19.21
CA THR A 62 -6.38 11.50 -20.51
C THR A 62 -6.25 12.46 -21.67
N GLU A 63 -6.98 13.58 -21.66
CA GLU A 63 -6.92 14.56 -22.74
C GLU A 63 -5.57 15.32 -22.77
N THR A 64 -4.90 15.49 -21.63
CA THR A 64 -3.53 16.01 -21.61
C THR A 64 -2.56 15.06 -22.34
N LYS A 65 -2.71 13.74 -22.14
CA LYS A 65 -1.92 12.73 -22.87
C LYS A 65 -2.29 12.70 -24.36
N ASN A 66 -3.57 12.83 -24.70
CA ASN A 66 -4.03 12.90 -26.08
C ASN A 66 -3.49 14.15 -26.80
N ALA A 67 -3.46 15.30 -26.12
CA ALA A 67 -2.87 16.52 -26.67
C ALA A 67 -1.38 16.34 -26.97
N LEU A 68 -0.63 15.72 -26.06
CA LEU A 68 0.79 15.41 -26.28
C LEU A 68 0.98 14.48 -27.49
N ALA A 69 0.18 13.42 -27.60
CA ALA A 69 0.22 12.50 -28.74
C ALA A 69 -0.15 13.19 -30.07
N ALA A 70 -1.15 14.08 -30.06
CA ALA A 70 -1.51 14.86 -31.24
C ALA A 70 -0.38 15.81 -31.68
N LEU A 71 0.36 16.41 -30.73
CA LEU A 71 1.54 17.21 -31.06
C LEU A 71 2.70 16.36 -31.63
N ASP A 72 2.84 15.09 -31.21
CA ASP A 72 3.79 14.15 -31.83
C ASP A 72 3.43 13.90 -33.31
N GLU A 73 2.13 13.85 -33.62
CA GLU A 73 1.59 13.73 -34.97
C GLU A 73 1.55 15.08 -35.73
N LYS A 74 1.96 16.19 -35.09
CA LYS A 74 1.85 17.57 -35.59
C LYS A 74 0.42 18.03 -35.89
N ASP A 75 -0.58 17.38 -35.29
CA ASP A 75 -1.98 17.77 -35.38
C ASP A 75 -2.32 18.81 -34.30
N THR A 76 -2.09 20.09 -34.64
CA THR A 76 -2.28 21.22 -33.71
C THR A 76 -3.75 21.45 -33.36
N THR A 77 -4.66 21.21 -34.30
CA THR A 77 -6.11 21.36 -34.09
C THR A 77 -6.59 20.38 -33.03
N LYS A 78 -6.26 19.09 -33.20
CA LYS A 78 -6.63 18.05 -32.24
C LYS A 78 -5.98 18.27 -30.88
N ALA A 79 -4.74 18.76 -30.84
CA ALA A 79 -4.08 19.12 -29.59
C ALA A 79 -4.82 20.25 -28.85
N LEU A 80 -5.18 21.32 -29.54
CA LEU A 80 -5.94 22.45 -28.96
C LEU A 80 -7.33 22.02 -28.48
N ASP A 81 -8.04 21.20 -29.26
CA ASP A 81 -9.36 20.67 -28.87
C ASP A 81 -9.27 19.84 -27.58
N ALA A 82 -8.26 18.98 -27.46
CA ALA A 82 -8.01 18.22 -26.24
C ALA A 82 -7.70 19.15 -25.05
N LEU A 83 -6.83 20.16 -25.21
CA LEU A 83 -6.53 21.12 -24.13
C LEU A 83 -7.75 21.97 -23.73
N ALA A 84 -8.66 22.27 -24.66
CA ALA A 84 -9.92 22.93 -24.36
C ALA A 84 -10.81 22.04 -23.48
N GLN A 85 -10.88 20.73 -23.75
CA GLN A 85 -11.57 19.78 -22.88
C GLN A 85 -10.94 19.74 -21.48
N VAL A 86 -9.61 19.67 -21.39
CA VAL A 86 -8.89 19.70 -20.10
C VAL A 86 -9.28 20.93 -19.30
N THR A 87 -9.18 22.11 -19.91
CA THR A 87 -9.47 23.39 -19.26
C THR A 87 -10.91 23.43 -18.74
N GLY A 88 -11.90 23.10 -19.59
CA GLY A 88 -13.29 23.10 -19.19
C GLY A 88 -13.62 22.11 -18.06
N LYS A 89 -13.03 20.92 -18.06
CA LYS A 89 -13.21 19.93 -16.97
C LYS A 89 -12.64 20.41 -15.65
N LEU A 90 -11.45 21.00 -15.67
CA LEU A 90 -10.78 21.48 -14.46
C LEU A 90 -11.42 22.74 -13.89
N GLU A 91 -11.91 23.65 -14.74
CA GLU A 91 -12.69 24.82 -14.30
C GLU A 91 -13.99 24.41 -13.61
N LEU A 92 -14.74 23.47 -14.20
CA LEU A 92 -15.96 22.95 -13.58
C LEU A 92 -15.66 22.28 -12.23
N LEU A 93 -14.58 21.49 -12.17
CA LEU A 93 -14.16 20.83 -10.95
C LEU A 93 -13.79 21.84 -9.85
N LEU A 94 -13.01 22.88 -10.18
CA LEU A 94 -12.64 23.94 -9.26
C LEU A 94 -13.84 24.77 -8.80
N ALA A 95 -14.79 25.03 -9.69
CA ALA A 95 -16.02 25.75 -9.34
C ALA A 95 -16.87 24.96 -8.34
N ARG A 96 -16.97 23.64 -8.50
CA ARG A 96 -17.70 22.75 -7.59
C ARG A 96 -16.96 22.49 -6.27
N SER A 97 -15.64 22.43 -6.33
CA SER A 97 -14.77 22.02 -5.21
C SER A 97 -13.58 22.98 -5.03
N PRO A 98 -13.81 24.26 -4.66
CA PRO A 98 -12.77 25.30 -4.67
C PRO A 98 -11.65 25.11 -3.65
N ARG A 99 -11.82 24.22 -2.67
CA ARG A 99 -10.81 23.88 -1.66
C ARG A 99 -10.05 22.57 -1.96
N LEU A 100 -10.39 21.89 -3.06
CA LEU A 100 -9.74 20.65 -3.43
C LEU A 100 -8.33 20.96 -3.95
N ALA A 101 -7.31 20.51 -3.21
CA ALA A 101 -5.91 20.74 -3.58
C ALA A 101 -5.40 19.70 -4.58
N LEU A 102 -5.73 18.43 -4.34
CA LEU A 102 -5.34 17.28 -5.15
C LEU A 102 -6.59 16.58 -5.66
N ALA A 103 -6.65 16.29 -6.96
CA ALA A 103 -7.73 15.50 -7.54
C ALA A 103 -7.21 14.10 -7.92
N PRO A 104 -7.63 13.04 -7.22
CA PRO A 104 -7.20 11.68 -7.52
C PRO A 104 -7.65 11.22 -8.91
N VAL A 105 -6.75 10.61 -9.66
CA VAL A 105 -6.97 10.18 -11.05
C VAL A 105 -6.62 8.73 -11.30
N ASP A 106 -5.77 8.13 -10.47
CA ASP A 106 -5.38 6.73 -10.63
C ASP A 106 -5.03 6.11 -9.28
N VAL A 107 -5.24 4.79 -9.18
CA VAL A 107 -4.96 3.99 -7.99
C VAL A 107 -4.30 2.69 -8.42
N GLN A 108 -3.06 2.51 -7.99
CA GLN A 108 -2.28 1.29 -8.20
C GLN A 108 -2.05 0.57 -6.88
N THR A 109 -2.12 -0.76 -6.91
CA THR A 109 -1.82 -1.62 -5.77
C THR A 109 -0.64 -2.51 -6.13
N VAL A 110 0.36 -2.55 -5.26
CA VAL A 110 1.51 -3.47 -5.34
C VAL A 110 1.57 -4.27 -4.05
N VAL A 111 1.82 -5.58 -4.16
CA VAL A 111 1.96 -6.48 -3.03
C VAL A 111 3.42 -6.93 -2.96
N HIS A 112 4.06 -6.66 -1.83
CA HIS A 112 5.37 -7.18 -1.47
C HIS A 112 5.18 -8.18 -0.36
N ASP A 113 5.64 -9.41 -0.52
CA ASP A 113 5.42 -10.45 0.47
C ASP A 113 6.66 -11.33 0.61
N ILE A 114 7.42 -11.10 1.67
CA ILE A 114 8.54 -11.94 2.05
C ILE A 114 8.05 -13.23 2.72
N PHE A 115 8.55 -14.37 2.23
CA PHE A 115 8.33 -15.68 2.82
C PHE A 115 9.58 -16.15 3.55
N ALA A 116 9.84 -15.54 4.71
CA ALA A 116 11.00 -15.86 5.53
C ALA A 116 10.64 -15.82 7.01
N GLY A 117 11.29 -16.65 7.82
CA GLY A 117 11.16 -16.65 9.27
C GLY A 117 11.83 -15.43 9.92
N ALA A 118 11.55 -15.22 11.20
CA ALA A 118 12.11 -14.12 11.98
C ALA A 118 13.65 -14.12 11.96
N ASP A 119 14.27 -15.28 12.15
CA ASP A 119 15.73 -15.44 12.16
C ASP A 119 16.38 -15.03 10.83
N THR A 120 15.74 -15.36 9.70
CA THR A 120 16.22 -14.97 8.37
C THR A 120 16.11 -13.47 8.17
N ILE A 121 14.98 -12.87 8.58
CA ILE A 121 14.78 -11.42 8.50
C ILE A 121 15.82 -10.71 9.36
N GLU A 122 16.04 -11.16 10.61
CA GLU A 122 17.03 -10.59 11.52
C GLU A 122 18.44 -10.67 10.94
N ALA A 123 18.84 -11.80 10.34
CA ALA A 123 20.14 -11.95 9.69
C ALA A 123 20.34 -10.96 8.53
N ILE A 124 19.32 -10.73 7.70
CA ILE A 124 19.40 -9.75 6.60
C ILE A 124 19.52 -8.33 7.15
N LEU A 125 18.77 -8.00 8.20
CA LEU A 125 18.83 -6.69 8.86
C LEU A 125 20.22 -6.43 9.47
N ASP A 126 20.79 -7.43 10.14
CA ASP A 126 22.15 -7.36 10.71
C ASP A 126 23.21 -7.14 9.62
N GLU A 127 23.11 -7.86 8.49
CA GLU A 127 24.03 -7.68 7.38
C GLU A 127 23.88 -6.29 6.74
N ALA A 128 22.66 -5.81 6.57
CA ALA A 128 22.38 -4.48 6.04
C ALA A 128 22.92 -3.39 6.98
N GLU A 129 22.74 -3.53 8.30
CA GLU A 129 23.30 -2.62 9.30
C GLU A 129 24.83 -2.62 9.24
N ASN A 130 25.45 -3.79 9.13
CA ASN A 130 26.90 -3.92 9.01
C ASN A 130 27.41 -3.24 7.72
N ALA A 131 26.73 -3.44 6.58
CA ALA A 131 27.06 -2.77 5.33
C ALA A 131 26.98 -1.23 5.47
N LEU A 132 25.94 -0.70 6.11
CA LEU A 132 25.81 0.73 6.38
C LEU A 132 26.92 1.28 7.28
N LYS A 133 27.31 0.54 8.33
CA LYS A 133 28.44 0.91 9.22
C LYS A 133 29.76 1.06 8.47
N HIS A 134 29.93 0.34 7.36
CA HIS A 134 31.12 0.41 6.50
C HIS A 134 30.96 1.36 5.29
N GLY A 135 29.85 2.09 5.18
CA GLY A 135 29.58 3.00 4.08
C GLY A 135 29.15 2.32 2.77
N GLU A 136 28.84 1.02 2.80
CA GLU A 136 28.44 0.22 1.64
C GLU A 136 26.94 0.39 1.32
N VAL A 137 26.52 1.64 1.06
CA VAL A 137 25.10 2.01 0.87
C VAL A 137 24.40 1.17 -0.21
N GLN A 138 25.10 0.85 -1.31
CA GLN A 138 24.51 0.08 -2.41
C GLN A 138 24.29 -1.39 -2.04
N LYS A 139 25.16 -1.96 -1.19
CA LYS A 139 25.00 -3.33 -0.67
C LYS A 139 23.81 -3.39 0.28
N ALA A 140 23.74 -2.47 1.24
CA ALA A 140 22.61 -2.38 2.17
C ALA A 140 21.27 -2.22 1.42
N ARG A 141 21.22 -1.35 0.40
CA ARG A 141 20.02 -1.17 -0.43
C ARG A 141 19.60 -2.47 -1.12
N HIS A 142 20.56 -3.25 -1.64
CA HIS A 142 20.26 -4.52 -2.28
C HIS A 142 19.71 -5.55 -1.29
N LEU A 143 20.35 -5.68 -0.12
CA LEU A 143 19.89 -6.57 0.96
C LEU A 143 18.46 -6.26 1.39
N LEU A 144 18.14 -4.97 1.59
CA LEU A 144 16.82 -4.54 2.05
C LEU A 144 15.76 -4.53 0.94
N SER A 145 16.13 -4.62 -0.33
CA SER A 145 15.18 -4.47 -1.45
C SER A 145 14.06 -5.52 -1.48
N GLY A 146 14.27 -6.68 -0.85
CA GLY A 146 13.27 -7.75 -0.72
C GLY A 146 12.66 -7.89 0.68
N VAL A 147 13.07 -7.07 1.65
CA VAL A 147 12.69 -7.20 3.07
C VAL A 147 11.42 -6.38 3.32
N ALA A 148 10.30 -6.86 2.79
CA ALA A 148 9.00 -6.22 2.95
C ALA A 148 7.85 -7.25 2.94
N SER A 149 6.85 -7.04 3.79
CA SER A 149 5.58 -7.79 3.77
C SER A 149 4.44 -6.79 3.94
N GLU A 150 4.01 -6.22 2.82
CA GLU A 150 3.07 -5.11 2.77
C GLU A 150 2.30 -5.04 1.46
N ILE A 151 1.16 -4.36 1.52
CA ILE A 151 0.48 -3.82 0.35
C ILE A 151 0.76 -2.33 0.30
N VAL A 152 1.20 -1.86 -0.86
CA VAL A 152 1.37 -0.44 -1.16
C VAL A 152 0.25 -0.02 -2.10
N ILE A 153 -0.65 0.85 -1.62
CA ILE A 153 -1.68 1.48 -2.44
C ILE A 153 -1.21 2.90 -2.77
N THR A 154 -0.88 3.14 -4.03
CA THR A 154 -0.45 4.44 -4.54
C THR A 154 -1.60 5.12 -5.26
N THR A 155 -1.92 6.34 -4.82
CA THR A 155 -2.88 7.23 -5.48
C THR A 155 -2.13 8.34 -6.20
N THR A 156 -2.35 8.46 -7.51
CA THR A 156 -1.83 9.57 -8.31
C THR A 156 -2.89 10.66 -8.40
N SER A 157 -2.51 11.92 -8.24
CA SER A 157 -3.42 13.07 -8.22
C SER A 157 -2.93 14.26 -9.03
N LEU A 158 -3.87 15.02 -9.59
CA LEU A 158 -3.60 16.32 -10.22
C LEU A 158 -3.48 17.43 -9.15
N PRO A 159 -2.41 18.24 -9.13
CA PRO A 159 -2.34 19.43 -8.29
C PRO A 159 -3.18 20.57 -8.86
N LEU A 160 -4.38 20.79 -8.33
CA LEU A 160 -5.34 21.74 -8.88
C LEU A 160 -4.93 23.22 -8.76
N ALA A 161 -3.96 23.53 -7.91
CA ALA A 161 -3.43 24.90 -7.77
C ALA A 161 -2.56 25.33 -8.97
N THR A 162 -1.88 24.39 -9.61
CA THR A 162 -0.85 24.65 -10.64
C THR A 162 -1.18 24.02 -11.99
N TYR A 163 -1.74 22.81 -12.00
CA TYR A 163 -1.99 22.04 -13.21
C TYR A 163 -2.87 22.79 -14.24
N PRO A 164 -4.03 23.38 -13.87
CA PRO A 164 -4.88 24.09 -14.84
C PRO A 164 -4.16 25.27 -15.52
N LYS A 165 -3.43 26.07 -14.73
CA LYS A 165 -2.68 27.23 -15.24
C LYS A 165 -1.58 26.80 -16.21
N ALA A 166 -0.91 25.70 -15.90
CA ALA A 166 0.16 25.17 -16.74
C ALA A 166 -0.39 24.62 -18.06
N ILE A 167 -1.56 23.98 -18.06
CA ILE A 167 -2.27 23.57 -19.28
C ILE A 167 -2.63 24.77 -20.15
N SER A 168 -3.24 25.82 -19.57
CA SER A 168 -3.62 27.03 -20.32
C SER A 168 -2.42 27.75 -20.95
N ALA A 169 -1.22 27.62 -20.36
CA ALA A 169 0.00 28.21 -20.90
C ALA A 169 0.55 27.50 -22.14
N VAL A 170 0.07 26.30 -22.47
CA VAL A 170 0.53 25.52 -23.64
C VAL A 170 -0.12 26.01 -24.94
N ALA A 171 -1.40 26.39 -24.92
CA ALA A 171 -2.13 26.78 -26.13
C ALA A 171 -1.42 27.89 -26.94
N PRO A 172 -0.89 28.98 -26.33
CA PRO A 172 -0.15 29.99 -27.07
C PRO A 172 1.11 29.47 -27.77
N LEU A 173 1.77 28.43 -27.23
CA LEU A 173 2.94 27.82 -27.88
C LEU A 173 2.53 27.08 -29.15
N ILE A 174 1.39 26.38 -29.11
CA ILE A 174 0.83 25.68 -30.27
C ILE A 174 0.43 26.69 -31.36
N ASP A 175 -0.25 27.77 -31.00
CA ASP A 175 -0.65 28.83 -31.94
C ASP A 175 0.55 29.52 -32.61
N GLN A 176 1.67 29.64 -31.89
CA GLN A 176 2.93 30.16 -32.41
C GLN A 176 3.71 29.15 -33.27
N GLY A 177 3.21 27.92 -33.43
CA GLY A 177 3.89 26.83 -34.13
C GLY A 177 5.09 26.27 -33.37
N LYS A 178 5.26 26.59 -32.09
CA LYS A 178 6.35 26.12 -31.23
C LYS A 178 6.05 24.74 -30.66
N ILE A 179 5.92 23.76 -31.54
CA ILE A 179 5.45 22.41 -31.21
C ILE A 179 6.35 21.70 -30.20
N ASP A 180 7.68 21.81 -30.35
CA ASP A 180 8.61 21.17 -29.42
C ASP A 180 8.55 21.79 -28.02
N GLU A 181 8.39 23.11 -27.92
CA GLU A 181 8.20 23.81 -26.65
C GLU A 181 6.86 23.41 -26.00
N ALA A 182 5.79 23.29 -26.79
CA ALA A 182 4.48 22.86 -26.31
C ALA A 182 4.51 21.42 -25.78
N LYS A 183 5.20 20.51 -26.47
CA LYS A 183 5.40 19.12 -26.02
C LYS A 183 6.20 19.06 -24.73
N ALA A 184 7.31 19.77 -24.65
CA ALA A 184 8.12 19.85 -23.44
C ALA A 184 7.32 20.41 -22.25
N ALA A 185 6.47 21.42 -22.49
CA ALA A 185 5.58 21.98 -21.49
C ALA A 185 4.54 20.95 -21.00
N LEU A 186 3.86 20.22 -21.91
CA LEU A 186 2.92 19.17 -21.50
C LEU A 186 3.58 18.02 -20.76
N GLN A 187 4.78 17.61 -21.18
CA GLN A 187 5.57 16.61 -20.46
C GLN A 187 5.94 17.09 -19.06
N ALA A 188 6.36 18.35 -18.92
CA ALA A 188 6.63 18.96 -17.61
C ALA A 188 5.37 18.97 -16.74
N VAL A 189 4.19 19.29 -17.30
CA VAL A 189 2.91 19.24 -16.60
C VAL A 189 2.57 17.82 -16.13
N LEU A 190 2.72 16.82 -16.98
CA LEU A 190 2.55 15.40 -16.60
C LEU A 190 3.56 14.95 -15.55
N GLY A 191 4.75 15.58 -15.49
CA GLY A 191 5.73 15.37 -14.43
C GLY A 191 5.36 15.99 -13.08
N THR A 192 4.30 16.82 -13.01
CA THR A 192 3.84 17.45 -11.75
C THR A 192 2.80 16.62 -10.98
N LEU A 193 2.40 15.47 -11.51
CA LEU A 193 1.46 14.58 -10.82
C LEU A 193 2.00 14.19 -9.45
N VAL A 194 1.12 14.23 -8.45
CA VAL A 194 1.48 13.93 -7.07
C VAL A 194 1.08 12.50 -6.75
N SER A 195 2.06 11.69 -6.32
CA SER A 195 1.82 10.35 -5.84
C SER A 195 1.84 10.33 -4.30
N SER A 196 0.79 9.79 -3.71
CA SER A 196 0.72 9.49 -2.28
C SER A 196 0.49 8.00 -2.08
N SER A 197 1.23 7.38 -1.17
CA SER A 197 1.12 5.95 -0.91
C SER A 197 0.69 5.66 0.51
N VAL A 198 -0.09 4.60 0.66
CA VAL A 198 -0.50 4.04 1.95
C VAL A 198 0.07 2.63 2.02
N VAL A 199 0.75 2.34 3.12
CA VAL A 199 1.33 1.02 3.39
C VAL A 199 0.43 0.27 4.35
N ILE A 200 0.05 -0.95 3.99
CA ILE A 200 -0.75 -1.86 4.81
C ILE A 200 0.11 -3.09 5.11
N PRO A 201 0.61 -3.25 6.34
CA PRO A 201 1.46 -4.38 6.70
C PRO A 201 0.70 -5.71 6.62
N LEU A 202 1.13 -6.63 5.77
CA LEU A 202 0.50 -7.94 5.62
C LEU A 202 0.54 -8.77 6.92
N PRO A 203 1.63 -8.80 7.70
CA PRO A 203 1.67 -9.58 8.93
C PRO A 203 0.67 -9.07 9.97
N VAL A 204 0.42 -7.75 10.01
CA VAL A 204 -0.61 -7.16 10.89
C VAL A 204 -2.01 -7.61 10.48
N GLU A 205 -2.34 -7.59 9.18
CA GLU A 205 -3.67 -8.02 8.72
C GLU A 205 -3.88 -9.53 8.86
N ARG A 206 -2.83 -10.34 8.68
CA ARG A 206 -2.85 -11.79 8.99
C ARG A 206 -3.11 -12.03 10.47
N ALA A 207 -2.37 -11.36 11.35
CA ALA A 207 -2.59 -11.47 12.79
C ALA A 207 -4.02 -11.06 13.17
N ARG A 208 -4.53 -9.96 12.60
CA ARG A 208 -5.91 -9.50 12.82
C ARG A 208 -6.94 -10.54 12.39
N ALA A 209 -6.75 -11.17 11.23
CA ALA A 209 -7.63 -12.22 10.73
C ALA A 209 -7.60 -13.47 11.64
N MET A 210 -6.41 -13.91 12.06
CA MET A 210 -6.24 -15.02 12.99
C MET A 210 -6.90 -14.75 14.34
N LEU A 211 -6.77 -13.53 14.88
CA LEU A 211 -7.36 -13.12 16.15
C LEU A 211 -8.90 -13.07 16.08
N LYS A 212 -9.48 -12.63 14.97
CA LYS A 212 -10.93 -12.68 14.73
C LYS A 212 -11.47 -14.12 14.72
N GLU A 213 -10.73 -15.03 14.10
CA GLU A 213 -11.11 -16.44 14.10
C GLU A 213 -10.95 -17.06 15.50
N ALA A 214 -9.88 -16.72 16.20
CA ALA A 214 -9.63 -17.13 17.58
C ALA A 214 -10.73 -16.64 18.53
N GLU A 215 -11.20 -15.41 18.36
CA GLU A 215 -12.35 -14.85 19.09
C GLU A 215 -13.60 -15.70 18.88
N SER A 216 -13.90 -16.04 17.63
CA SER A 216 -15.06 -16.88 17.29
C SER A 216 -15.00 -18.27 17.94
N LEU A 217 -13.80 -18.82 18.16
CA LEU A 217 -13.62 -20.09 18.88
C LEU A 217 -13.79 -19.92 20.39
N VAL A 218 -13.23 -18.87 20.99
CA VAL A 218 -13.34 -18.62 22.44
C VAL A 218 -14.77 -18.32 22.88
N GLU A 219 -15.60 -17.75 22.02
CA GLU A 219 -17.03 -17.56 22.31
C GLU A 219 -17.82 -18.87 22.42
N LYS A 220 -17.29 -19.99 21.88
CA LYS A 220 -17.91 -21.31 22.02
C LYS A 220 -17.55 -21.93 23.37
N SER A 221 -18.59 -22.29 24.13
CA SER A 221 -18.45 -22.96 25.43
C SER A 221 -18.19 -24.46 25.32
N ASP A 222 -18.48 -25.07 24.18
CA ASP A 222 -18.44 -26.52 23.91
C ASP A 222 -17.37 -26.90 22.88
N ARG A 223 -16.21 -26.23 22.94
CA ARG A 223 -15.08 -26.47 22.02
C ARG A 223 -14.60 -27.92 22.05
N SER A 224 -14.35 -28.47 20.87
CA SER A 224 -13.67 -29.76 20.73
C SER A 224 -12.16 -29.64 21.00
N ALA A 225 -11.48 -30.78 21.19
CA ALA A 225 -10.02 -30.81 21.34
C ALA A 225 -9.28 -30.26 20.11
N GLU A 226 -9.84 -30.48 18.92
CA GLU A 226 -9.36 -29.94 17.65
C GLU A 226 -9.54 -28.42 17.58
N GLU A 227 -10.67 -27.89 18.05
CA GLU A 227 -10.93 -26.45 18.13
C GLU A 227 -9.99 -25.76 19.12
N ASP A 228 -9.72 -26.38 20.28
CA ASP A 228 -8.74 -25.86 21.24
C ASP A 228 -7.31 -25.88 20.67
N LYS A 229 -6.94 -26.94 19.93
CA LYS A 229 -5.66 -27.00 19.22
C LYS A 229 -5.56 -25.91 18.16
N ARG A 230 -6.63 -25.68 17.39
CA ARG A 230 -6.71 -24.63 16.37
C ARG A 230 -6.61 -23.24 16.98
N LEU A 231 -7.31 -22.99 18.09
CA LEU A 231 -7.22 -21.74 18.83
C LEU A 231 -5.78 -21.47 19.29
N GLY A 232 -5.10 -22.48 19.85
CA GLY A 232 -3.70 -22.36 20.23
C GLY A 232 -2.80 -21.98 19.05
N ALA A 233 -2.98 -22.64 17.90
CA ALA A 233 -2.23 -22.36 16.68
C ALA A 233 -2.49 -20.94 16.13
N LEU A 234 -3.75 -20.47 16.13
CA LEU A 234 -4.11 -19.12 15.70
C LEU A 234 -3.44 -18.05 16.57
N LEU A 235 -3.45 -18.22 17.89
CA LEU A 235 -2.82 -17.26 18.81
C LEU A 235 -1.30 -17.25 18.67
N ASP A 236 -0.67 -18.43 18.48
CA ASP A 236 0.78 -18.55 18.31
C ASP A 236 1.25 -17.96 16.98
N ASP A 237 0.55 -18.23 15.87
CA ASP A 237 0.93 -17.68 14.58
C ASP A 237 0.57 -16.20 14.45
N ALA A 238 -0.52 -15.72 15.09
CA ALA A 238 -0.81 -14.28 15.17
C ALA A 238 0.33 -13.53 15.86
N ARG A 239 0.88 -14.10 16.95
CA ARG A 239 2.05 -13.56 17.63
C ARG A 239 3.27 -13.52 16.71
N LYS A 240 3.59 -14.61 16.00
CA LYS A 240 4.73 -14.63 15.06
C LYS A 240 4.60 -13.61 13.93
N GLN A 241 3.38 -13.40 13.42
CA GLN A 241 3.13 -12.38 12.41
C GLN A 241 3.34 -10.96 12.97
N LEU A 242 2.98 -10.72 14.23
CA LEU A 242 3.29 -9.45 14.88
C LEU A 242 4.80 -9.26 15.15
N GLU A 243 5.51 -10.33 15.52
CA GLU A 243 6.98 -10.32 15.66
C GLU A 243 7.65 -10.00 14.31
N MET A 244 7.17 -10.60 13.21
CA MET A 244 7.59 -10.23 11.86
C MET A 244 7.28 -8.76 11.54
N ALA A 245 6.10 -8.25 11.91
CA ALA A 245 5.76 -6.85 11.71
C ALA A 245 6.68 -5.90 12.48
N GLU A 246 7.07 -6.29 13.70
CA GLU A 246 8.02 -5.55 14.53
C GLU A 246 9.42 -5.51 13.90
N LEU A 247 9.93 -6.66 13.43
CA LEU A 247 11.22 -6.75 12.75
C LEU A 247 11.27 -5.92 11.47
N LEU A 248 10.18 -5.93 10.69
CA LEU A 248 10.05 -5.15 9.47
C LEU A 248 9.78 -3.65 9.72
N GLY A 249 9.66 -3.23 10.98
CA GLY A 249 9.52 -1.82 11.36
C GLY A 249 8.13 -1.23 11.16
N TYR A 250 7.07 -2.04 11.13
CA TYR A 250 5.69 -1.59 10.92
C TYR A 250 4.98 -1.04 12.18
N GLY A 251 5.64 -1.01 13.34
CA GLY A 251 5.13 -0.34 14.54
C GLY A 251 5.80 1.01 14.81
N ARG A 252 5.17 1.82 15.66
CA ARG A 252 5.68 3.17 15.99
C ARG A 252 6.74 3.13 17.09
N MET A 253 6.61 2.20 18.03
CA MET A 253 7.55 1.99 19.13
C MET A 253 7.61 0.50 19.50
N LYS A 254 8.76 0.00 19.96
CA LYS A 254 8.89 -1.38 20.51
C LYS A 254 7.89 -1.66 21.66
N LYS A 255 7.47 -0.62 22.37
CA LYS A 255 6.47 -0.73 23.44
C LYS A 255 5.08 -1.11 22.91
N ASP A 256 4.74 -0.71 21.69
CA ASP A 256 3.41 -0.89 21.11
C ASP A 256 3.08 -2.38 20.89
N PHE A 257 4.07 -3.17 20.49
CA PHE A 257 3.92 -4.61 20.32
C PHE A 257 3.85 -5.36 21.65
N LYS A 258 4.55 -4.88 22.68
CA LYS A 258 4.58 -5.53 24.00
C LYS A 258 3.18 -5.67 24.60
N ASP A 259 2.38 -4.61 24.54
CA ASP A 259 1.04 -4.61 25.11
C ASP A 259 0.16 -5.65 24.39
N ILE A 260 0.24 -5.75 23.07
CA ILE A 260 -0.47 -6.79 22.29
C ILE A 260 0.03 -8.20 22.65
N TYR A 261 1.34 -8.40 22.78
CA TYR A 261 1.91 -9.70 23.16
C TYR A 261 1.41 -10.18 24.52
N ASP A 262 1.36 -9.28 25.51
CA ASP A 262 0.87 -9.57 26.85
C ASP A 262 -0.63 -9.89 26.85
N GLN A 263 -1.42 -9.17 26.04
CA GLN A 263 -2.84 -9.44 25.86
C GLN A 263 -3.10 -10.80 25.17
N ILE A 264 -2.39 -11.12 24.09
CA ILE A 264 -2.48 -12.44 23.41
C ILE A 264 -2.13 -13.56 24.39
N LYS A 265 -1.06 -13.38 25.19
CA LYS A 265 -0.67 -14.35 26.22
C LYS A 265 -1.77 -14.53 27.27
N SER A 266 -2.37 -13.44 27.75
CA SER A 266 -3.48 -13.47 28.70
C SER A 266 -4.68 -14.25 28.15
N VAL A 267 -5.06 -13.99 26.90
CA VAL A 267 -6.14 -14.74 26.22
C VAL A 267 -5.80 -16.21 26.10
N LYS A 268 -4.56 -16.56 25.73
CA LYS A 268 -4.10 -17.96 25.62
C LYS A 268 -4.23 -18.69 26.95
N GLU A 269 -3.82 -18.08 28.06
CA GLU A 269 -3.91 -18.70 29.39
C GLU A 269 -5.36 -18.86 29.85
N LYS A 270 -6.22 -17.86 29.62
CA LYS A 270 -7.65 -17.99 29.92
C LYS A 270 -8.31 -19.07 29.08
N ALA A 271 -8.00 -19.15 27.79
CA ALA A 271 -8.51 -20.19 26.90
C ALA A 271 -8.12 -21.61 27.35
N LYS A 272 -6.86 -21.81 27.78
CA LYS A 272 -6.39 -23.08 28.36
C LYS A 272 -7.13 -23.47 29.65
N SER A 273 -7.57 -22.49 30.43
CA SER A 273 -8.37 -22.72 31.65
C SER A 273 -9.84 -23.08 31.37
N GLY A 274 -10.22 -23.28 30.09
CA GLY A 274 -11.57 -23.62 29.68
C GLY A 274 -12.55 -22.44 29.71
N GLN A 275 -12.05 -21.22 29.96
CA GLN A 275 -12.89 -20.03 29.97
C GLN A 275 -13.37 -19.71 28.55
N SER A 276 -14.65 -19.44 28.42
CA SER A 276 -15.31 -18.97 27.21
C SER A 276 -16.10 -17.70 27.53
N GLY A 277 -16.23 -16.81 26.55
CA GLY A 277 -16.98 -15.57 26.74
C GLY A 277 -16.66 -14.49 25.71
N LYS A 278 -17.61 -13.57 25.56
CA LYS A 278 -17.47 -12.39 24.68
C LYS A 278 -16.53 -11.37 25.29
N GLY A 279 -15.88 -10.58 24.43
CA GLY A 279 -15.03 -9.45 24.82
C GLY A 279 -13.63 -9.82 25.32
N PHE A 280 -13.22 -11.08 25.18
CA PHE A 280 -11.86 -11.51 25.53
C PHE A 280 -10.80 -10.87 24.63
N PHE A 281 -11.19 -10.44 23.42
CA PHE A 281 -10.32 -9.83 22.42
C PHE A 281 -10.55 -8.33 22.25
N ASP A 282 -11.48 -7.71 22.99
CA ASP A 282 -11.84 -6.30 22.83
C ASP A 282 -10.63 -5.38 23.02
N ASP A 283 -9.83 -5.63 24.05
CA ASP A 283 -8.61 -4.87 24.34
C ASP A 283 -7.56 -5.01 23.23
N ILE A 284 -7.41 -6.22 22.70
CA ILE A 284 -6.50 -6.51 21.57
C ILE A 284 -6.95 -5.72 20.34
N MET A 285 -8.22 -5.80 19.99
CA MET A 285 -8.77 -5.14 18.80
C MET A 285 -8.78 -3.62 18.95
N ALA A 286 -8.99 -3.09 20.16
CA ALA A 286 -8.83 -1.67 20.45
C ALA A 286 -7.37 -1.22 20.25
N THR A 287 -6.41 -2.01 20.72
CA THR A 287 -4.97 -1.73 20.55
C THR A 287 -4.57 -1.76 19.08
N PHE A 288 -5.02 -2.77 18.31
CA PHE A 288 -4.82 -2.83 16.86
C PHE A 288 -5.35 -1.59 16.14
N ARG A 289 -6.58 -1.16 16.45
CA ARG A 289 -7.16 0.07 15.87
C ARG A 289 -6.32 1.30 16.21
N SER A 290 -5.88 1.40 17.47
CA SER A 290 -5.06 2.52 17.93
C SER A 290 -3.66 2.52 17.36
N LEU A 291 -3.12 1.41 16.86
CA LEU A 291 -1.75 1.37 16.33
C LEU A 291 -1.72 1.43 14.81
N PHE A 292 -2.63 0.70 14.15
CA PHE A 292 -2.55 0.42 12.72
C PHE A 292 -3.65 1.07 11.89
N ASP A 293 -4.74 1.54 12.50
CA ASP A 293 -5.90 2.09 11.77
C ASP A 293 -5.94 3.64 11.77
N HIS A 294 -4.81 4.30 12.05
CA HIS A 294 -4.74 5.75 12.01
C HIS A 294 -5.00 6.30 10.61
N LYS A 295 -5.80 7.37 10.55
CA LYS A 295 -6.08 8.10 9.31
C LYS A 295 -4.79 8.61 8.69
N GLU A 296 -4.69 8.37 7.40
CA GLU A 296 -3.63 8.77 6.46
C GLU A 296 -3.20 10.24 6.62
N ASP A 297 -2.25 10.44 7.50
CA ASP A 297 -1.24 11.45 7.40
C ASP A 297 -0.02 10.68 6.87
N GLY A 298 0.32 10.88 5.59
CA GLY A 298 1.44 10.21 4.92
C GLY A 298 2.82 10.59 5.44
N SER A 299 2.95 10.98 6.71
CA SER A 299 4.24 11.10 7.39
C SER A 299 4.66 9.75 7.95
N LEU A 300 5.87 9.33 7.56
CA LEU A 300 6.64 8.36 8.35
C LEU A 300 6.66 8.83 9.82
N PRO A 301 6.68 7.91 10.79
CA PRO A 301 6.69 8.26 12.21
C PRO A 301 7.83 9.25 12.50
N GLN A 302 7.46 10.48 12.87
CA GLN A 302 8.43 11.44 13.38
C GLN A 302 9.01 10.89 14.68
N THR A 303 10.29 10.54 14.64
CA THR A 303 11.06 10.19 15.83
C THR A 303 11.04 11.36 16.82
N ASP A 304 11.21 11.11 18.13
CA ASP A 304 11.23 12.19 19.14
C ASP A 304 12.33 13.25 18.89
N ALA A 305 13.29 12.96 18.00
CA ALA A 305 14.26 13.92 17.49
C ALA A 305 13.63 15.02 16.60
N ASP A 306 12.55 14.73 15.89
CA ASP A 306 11.86 15.68 15.00
C ASP A 306 11.00 16.69 15.78
N LYS A 307 10.37 16.26 16.89
CA LYS A 307 9.63 17.15 17.79
C LYS A 307 10.55 18.17 18.48
N SER A 308 11.79 17.75 18.78
CA SER A 308 12.80 18.61 19.43
C SER A 308 13.31 19.71 18.51
N ARG A 309 13.22 19.55 17.18
CA ARG A 309 13.61 20.58 16.20
C ARG A 309 12.53 21.62 15.93
N GLN A 310 11.24 21.28 16.08
CA GLN A 310 10.14 22.24 15.90
C GLN A 310 9.94 23.20 17.07
N HIS A 311 10.55 22.97 18.24
CA HIS A 311 10.42 23.86 19.41
C HIS A 311 11.73 24.56 19.81
N GLY A 312 12.81 24.36 19.04
CA GLY A 312 14.14 24.95 19.30
C GLY A 312 14.43 26.26 18.57
N GLY A 313 13.41 27.04 18.20
CA GLY A 313 13.56 28.32 17.51
C GLY A 313 12.81 29.44 18.21
N LYS A 314 13.41 29.99 19.27
CA LYS A 314 13.16 31.35 19.74
C LYS A 314 14.47 32.09 19.78
#